data_AF-A0A563E880-F1
#
_entry.id   AF-A0A563E880-F1
#
_cell.length_a   1.000
_cell.length_b   1.000
_cell.length_c   1.000
_cell.angle_alpha   90.00
_cell.angle_beta   90.00
_cell.angle_gamma   90.00
#
_symmetry.space_group_name_H-M   'P 1'
#
loop_
_entity.id
_entity.type
_entity.pdbx_description
1 polymer ?
#
loop_
_entity_poly.entity_id
_entity_poly.type
_entity_poly.pdbx_seq_one_letter_code
_entity_poly.pdbx_strand_id
1 'polypeptide(L)'
;MAQRKRRPPRRNATRTQVPRPQPAHAELNQTFDDAAASVIGEIARARHPFGAEAALCGAFYASEAAAPQDADDDERLAALTTMLTELVTYAERLADDRGLAFLRAASILGPDATRDVARSRAQALASKGVPDRPWAEHIGRPSLLRAWHYGDDFGEQESIGLTFSYRGRDHTMLVLIDHLLGGGVKDCWVSEGRKATKLHDDTARTIATKPATFFRDVDAPGAASVLETALTSRACPIQPDQVEDVAQNLYLLRSRTENLGRLQAAGR
;
A
#
# COMPACT_ATOMS: atom_id res chain seq x y z
N MET A 1 -9.90 -64.56 -68.00
CA MET A 1 -11.16 -64.22 -67.30
C MET A 1 -11.11 -64.76 -65.88
N ALA A 2 -10.88 -63.88 -64.89
CA ALA A 2 -11.16 -64.10 -63.47
C ALA A 2 -11.01 -62.76 -62.72
N GLN A 3 -12.13 -62.16 -62.30
CA GLN A 3 -12.19 -60.89 -61.59
C GLN A 3 -11.73 -61.05 -60.13
N ARG A 4 -10.62 -60.40 -59.74
CA ARG A 4 -10.25 -60.21 -58.32
C ARG A 4 -10.82 -58.89 -57.82
N LYS A 5 -11.88 -58.97 -57.01
CA LYS A 5 -12.49 -57.84 -56.28
C LYS A 5 -11.47 -57.25 -55.27
N ARG A 6 -11.07 -56.00 -55.47
CA ARG A 6 -10.26 -55.21 -54.51
C ARG A 6 -11.17 -54.69 -53.39
N ARG A 7 -10.86 -55.02 -52.13
CA ARG A 7 -11.44 -54.40 -50.92
C ARG A 7 -10.87 -52.98 -50.75
N PRO A 8 -11.66 -51.98 -50.33
CA PRO A 8 -11.15 -50.65 -50.02
C PRO A 8 -10.46 -50.61 -48.65
N PRO A 9 -9.50 -49.68 -48.44
CA PRO A 9 -8.79 -49.56 -47.16
C PRO A 9 -9.66 -48.91 -46.08
N ARG A 10 -9.58 -49.44 -44.86
CA ARG A 10 -10.17 -48.84 -43.64
C ARG A 10 -9.44 -47.52 -43.33
N ARG A 11 -10.15 -46.39 -43.44
CA ARG A 11 -9.71 -45.10 -42.89
C ARG A 11 -9.79 -45.15 -41.36
N ASN A 12 -8.65 -45.14 -40.69
CA ASN A 12 -8.56 -44.80 -39.26
C ASN A 12 -8.83 -43.30 -39.12
N ALA A 13 -9.99 -42.95 -38.57
CA ALA A 13 -10.29 -41.58 -38.17
C ALA A 13 -9.60 -41.31 -36.82
N THR A 14 -8.41 -40.73 -36.86
CA THR A 14 -7.80 -40.11 -35.68
C THR A 14 -8.67 -38.90 -35.33
N ARG A 15 -9.50 -39.04 -34.30
CA ARG A 15 -10.33 -37.96 -33.77
C ARG A 15 -9.39 -36.98 -33.07
N THR A 16 -8.94 -35.95 -33.80
CA THR A 16 -8.27 -34.79 -33.22
C THR A 16 -9.23 -34.14 -32.24
N GLN A 17 -8.97 -34.30 -30.95
CA GLN A 17 -9.74 -33.68 -29.89
C GLN A 17 -9.42 -32.19 -29.93
N VAL A 18 -10.30 -31.40 -30.54
CA VAL A 18 -10.22 -29.94 -30.50
C VAL A 18 -10.37 -29.52 -29.03
N PRO A 19 -9.41 -28.78 -28.45
CA PRO A 19 -9.53 -28.28 -27.09
C PRO A 19 -10.82 -27.45 -26.98
N ARG A 20 -11.65 -27.76 -25.99
CA ARG A 20 -12.82 -26.94 -25.70
C ARG A 20 -12.29 -25.55 -25.29
N PRO A 21 -12.73 -24.44 -25.94
CA PRO A 21 -12.38 -23.11 -25.48
C PRO A 21 -12.87 -22.95 -24.05
N GLN A 22 -11.97 -22.52 -23.15
CA GLN A 22 -12.38 -22.15 -21.80
C GLN A 22 -13.26 -20.90 -21.88
N PRO A 23 -14.34 -20.81 -21.08
CA PRO A 23 -15.17 -19.61 -21.07
C PRO A 23 -14.36 -18.44 -20.49
N ALA A 24 -14.42 -17.27 -21.14
CA ALA A 24 -13.67 -16.06 -20.75
C ALA A 24 -13.78 -15.67 -19.26
N HIS A 25 -14.90 -15.99 -18.61
CA HIS A 25 -15.08 -15.77 -17.17
C HIS A 25 -14.15 -16.63 -16.29
N ALA A 26 -13.79 -17.84 -16.72
CA ALA A 26 -12.85 -18.69 -16.00
C ALA A 26 -11.41 -18.15 -16.10
N GLU A 27 -11.04 -17.60 -17.26
CA GLU A 27 -9.72 -16.99 -17.48
C GLU A 27 -9.56 -15.68 -16.68
N LEU A 28 -10.60 -14.85 -16.61
CA LEU A 28 -10.62 -13.64 -15.79
C LEU A 28 -10.48 -13.96 -14.29
N ASN A 29 -11.23 -14.95 -13.79
CA ASN A 29 -11.14 -15.38 -12.39
C ASN A 29 -9.76 -15.96 -12.04
N GLN A 30 -9.15 -16.73 -12.95
CA GLN A 30 -7.80 -17.25 -12.74
C GLN A 30 -6.76 -16.14 -12.68
N THR A 31 -6.89 -15.13 -13.56
CA THR A 31 -5.97 -13.97 -13.59
C THR A 31 -6.03 -13.19 -12.28
N PHE A 32 -7.24 -12.98 -11.75
CA PHE A 32 -7.40 -12.37 -10.42
C PHE A 32 -6.80 -13.23 -9.32
N ASP A 33 -7.11 -14.54 -9.28
CA ASP A 33 -6.63 -15.44 -8.23
C ASP A 33 -5.08 -15.50 -8.19
N ASP A 34 -4.42 -15.48 -9.35
CA ASP A 34 -2.96 -15.45 -9.46
C ASP A 34 -2.38 -14.12 -8.94
N ALA A 35 -2.99 -12.99 -9.30
CA ALA A 35 -2.59 -11.68 -8.81
C ALA A 35 -2.80 -11.55 -7.28
N ALA A 36 -3.94 -12.00 -6.78
CA ALA A 36 -4.27 -12.03 -5.37
C ALA A 36 -3.28 -12.90 -4.57
N ALA A 37 -2.98 -14.10 -5.07
CA ALA A 37 -1.97 -14.98 -4.47
C ALA A 37 -0.58 -14.35 -4.46
N SER A 38 -0.22 -13.56 -5.49
CA SER A 38 1.04 -12.83 -5.54
C SER A 38 1.14 -11.79 -4.42
N VAL A 39 0.18 -10.86 -4.33
CA VAL A 39 0.15 -9.80 -3.30
C VAL A 39 0.15 -10.38 -1.89
N ILE A 40 -0.73 -11.37 -1.64
CA ILE A 40 -0.81 -12.03 -0.33
C ILE A 40 0.50 -12.76 -0.01
N GLY A 41 1.10 -13.42 -1.00
CA GLY A 41 2.37 -14.11 -0.85
C GLY A 41 3.52 -13.17 -0.51
N GLU A 42 3.58 -11.98 -1.09
CA GLU A 42 4.59 -10.96 -0.77
C GLU A 42 4.48 -10.49 0.69
N ILE A 43 3.26 -10.15 1.13
CA ILE A 43 3.01 -9.75 2.53
C ILE A 43 3.35 -10.89 3.50
N ALA A 44 2.99 -12.13 3.16
CA ALA A 44 3.31 -13.29 3.99
C ALA A 44 4.83 -13.52 4.12
N ARG A 45 5.63 -13.16 3.11
CA ARG A 45 7.09 -13.26 3.14
C ARG A 45 7.75 -12.14 3.96
N ALA A 46 7.02 -11.08 4.32
CA ALA A 46 7.53 -10.01 5.14
C ALA A 46 8.06 -10.54 6.49
N ARG A 47 9.25 -10.07 6.86
CA ARG A 47 9.95 -10.46 8.10
C ARG A 47 9.75 -9.48 9.24
N HIS A 48 9.18 -8.31 8.96
CA HIS A 48 8.94 -7.23 9.91
C HIS A 48 7.71 -6.43 9.52
N PRO A 49 7.09 -5.67 10.46
CA PRO A 49 5.81 -5.00 10.21
C PRO A 49 5.88 -4.03 9.02
N PHE A 50 6.93 -3.21 8.93
CA PHE A 50 7.08 -2.27 7.82
C PHE A 50 7.17 -2.96 6.45
N GLY A 51 7.75 -4.16 6.37
CA GLY A 51 7.83 -4.88 5.09
C GLY A 51 6.47 -5.38 4.62
N ALA A 52 5.57 -5.71 5.56
CA ALA A 52 4.19 -6.07 5.24
C ALA A 52 3.38 -4.84 4.79
N GLU A 53 3.58 -3.70 5.47
CA GLU A 53 2.98 -2.41 5.10
C GLU A 53 3.44 -1.96 3.70
N ALA A 54 4.75 -1.97 3.43
CA ALA A 54 5.32 -1.58 2.15
C ALA A 54 4.89 -2.49 0.99
N ALA A 55 4.79 -3.80 1.23
CA ALA A 55 4.26 -4.73 0.23
C ALA A 55 2.80 -4.42 -0.14
N LEU A 56 1.96 -4.07 0.84
CA LEU A 56 0.59 -3.65 0.57
C LEU A 56 0.51 -2.29 -0.15
N CYS A 57 1.40 -1.34 0.18
CA CYS A 57 1.54 -0.08 -0.55
C CYS A 57 1.82 -0.29 -2.04
N GLY A 58 2.64 -1.29 -2.41
CA GLY A 58 2.87 -1.65 -3.81
C GLY A 58 1.59 -2.06 -4.55
N ALA A 59 0.63 -2.70 -3.87
CA ALA A 59 -0.67 -3.02 -4.44
C ALA A 59 -1.56 -1.77 -4.65
N PHE A 60 -1.41 -0.74 -3.81
CA PHE A 60 -2.12 0.54 -4.03
C PHE A 60 -1.62 1.24 -5.29
N TYR A 61 -0.31 1.29 -5.48
CA TYR A 61 0.29 1.81 -6.71
C TYR A 61 -0.18 1.02 -7.94
N ALA A 62 -0.20 -0.32 -7.86
CA ALA A 62 -0.67 -1.15 -8.97
C ALA A 62 -2.15 -0.89 -9.32
N SER A 63 -3.01 -0.68 -8.32
CA SER A 63 -4.41 -0.29 -8.52
C SER A 63 -4.51 1.07 -9.22
N GLU A 64 -3.69 2.04 -8.81
CA GLU A 64 -3.68 3.38 -9.40
C GLU A 64 -3.19 3.36 -10.85
N ALA A 65 -2.11 2.62 -11.12
CA ALA A 65 -1.54 2.47 -12.46
C ALA A 65 -2.50 1.76 -13.44
N ALA A 66 -3.43 0.95 -12.92
CA ALA A 66 -4.45 0.27 -13.71
C ALA A 66 -5.71 1.13 -13.94
N ALA A 67 -5.90 2.22 -13.19
CA ALA A 67 -7.07 3.07 -13.31
C ALA A 67 -7.05 3.87 -14.64
N PRO A 68 -8.22 4.18 -15.22
CA PRO A 68 -8.31 5.08 -16.38
C PRO A 68 -7.61 6.42 -16.12
N GLN A 69 -7.03 7.02 -17.16
CA GLN A 69 -6.30 8.30 -17.01
C GLN A 69 -7.23 9.46 -16.62
N ASP A 70 -8.49 9.40 -17.06
CA ASP A 70 -9.54 10.37 -16.77
C ASP A 70 -10.34 10.06 -15.51
N ALA A 71 -10.01 8.97 -14.80
CA ALA A 71 -10.70 8.61 -13.56
C ALA A 71 -10.50 9.70 -12.50
N ASP A 72 -11.60 10.15 -11.91
CA ASP A 72 -11.57 11.08 -10.79
C ASP A 72 -11.22 10.38 -9.47
N ASP A 73 -11.06 11.16 -8.39
CA ASP A 73 -10.64 10.64 -7.09
C ASP A 73 -11.66 9.66 -6.49
N ASP A 74 -12.97 9.87 -6.74
CA ASP A 74 -14.03 9.01 -6.22
C ASP A 74 -14.06 7.68 -6.96
N GLU A 75 -13.85 7.69 -8.28
CA GLU A 75 -13.71 6.48 -9.10
C GLU A 75 -12.47 5.67 -8.73
N ARG A 76 -11.33 6.34 -8.50
CA ARG A 76 -10.09 5.70 -8.01
C ARG A 76 -10.29 5.07 -6.64
N LEU A 77 -10.91 5.80 -5.72
CA LEU A 77 -11.24 5.29 -4.39
C LEU A 77 -12.19 4.09 -4.46
N ALA A 78 -13.20 4.12 -5.33
CA ALA A 78 -14.13 3.02 -5.53
C ALA A 78 -13.43 1.78 -6.12
N ALA A 79 -12.54 1.96 -7.09
CA ALA A 79 -11.75 0.88 -7.68
C ALA A 79 -10.84 0.23 -6.63
N LEU A 80 -10.09 1.03 -5.87
CA LEU A 80 -9.25 0.54 -4.77
C LEU A 80 -10.05 -0.20 -3.70
N THR A 81 -11.20 0.36 -3.30
CA THR A 81 -12.09 -0.24 -2.30
C THR A 81 -12.61 -1.60 -2.78
N THR A 82 -12.96 -1.69 -4.07
CA THR A 82 -13.40 -2.94 -4.70
C THR A 82 -12.28 -3.98 -4.69
N MET A 83 -11.10 -3.63 -5.20
CA MET A 83 -9.93 -4.51 -5.22
C MET A 83 -9.59 -5.03 -3.83
N LEU A 84 -9.52 -4.15 -2.82
CA LEU A 84 -9.23 -4.57 -1.44
C LEU A 84 -10.32 -5.46 -0.85
N THR A 85 -11.58 -5.20 -1.15
CA THR A 85 -12.70 -6.06 -0.70
C THR A 85 -12.59 -7.46 -1.28
N GLU A 86 -12.22 -7.59 -2.55
CA GLU A 86 -11.99 -8.88 -3.20
C GLU A 86 -10.77 -9.60 -2.61
N LEU A 87 -9.66 -8.89 -2.39
CA LEU A 87 -8.47 -9.45 -1.75
C LEU A 87 -8.74 -9.91 -0.31
N VAL A 88 -9.50 -9.15 0.47
CA VAL A 88 -9.94 -9.53 1.83
C VAL A 88 -10.79 -10.80 1.78
N THR A 89 -11.72 -10.88 0.82
CA THR A 89 -12.57 -12.07 0.62
C THR A 89 -11.76 -13.30 0.20
N TYR A 90 -10.78 -13.10 -0.69
CA TYR A 90 -9.87 -14.15 -1.11
C TYR A 90 -8.98 -14.63 0.05
N ALA A 91 -8.41 -13.72 0.83
CA ALA A 91 -7.59 -14.04 2.00
C ALA A 91 -8.38 -14.79 3.08
N GLU A 92 -9.65 -14.43 3.30
CA GLU A 92 -10.55 -15.19 4.19
C GLU A 92 -10.78 -16.62 3.69
N ARG A 93 -11.00 -16.80 2.38
CA ARG A 93 -11.18 -18.11 1.76
C ARG A 93 -9.95 -19.00 1.85
N LEU A 94 -8.75 -18.43 1.75
CA LEU A 94 -7.51 -19.19 1.94
C LEU A 94 -7.45 -19.83 3.32
N ALA A 95 -7.93 -19.10 4.35
CA ALA A 95 -7.98 -19.55 5.74
C ALA A 95 -6.65 -20.12 6.28
N ASP A 96 -5.53 -19.59 5.80
CA ASP A 96 -4.17 -19.96 6.17
C ASP A 96 -3.37 -18.78 6.74
N ASP A 97 -2.13 -19.02 7.11
CA ASP A 97 -1.22 -18.02 7.71
C ASP A 97 -0.92 -16.85 6.75
N ARG A 98 -0.93 -17.09 5.44
CA ARG A 98 -0.75 -16.07 4.41
C ARG A 98 -1.96 -15.14 4.33
N GLY A 99 -3.16 -15.72 4.29
CA GLY A 99 -4.41 -14.98 4.32
C GLY A 99 -4.52 -14.14 5.59
N LEU A 100 -4.19 -14.71 6.76
CA LEU A 100 -4.17 -13.95 8.01
C LEU A 100 -3.15 -12.80 7.99
N ALA A 101 -1.94 -13.02 7.48
CA ALA A 101 -0.94 -11.97 7.35
C ALA A 101 -1.43 -10.78 6.49
N PHE A 102 -2.08 -11.06 5.35
CA PHE A 102 -2.70 -10.03 4.52
C PHE A 102 -3.77 -9.26 5.30
N LEU A 103 -4.69 -9.96 5.96
CA LEU A 103 -5.78 -9.32 6.70
C LEU A 103 -5.27 -8.45 7.85
N ARG A 104 -4.15 -8.82 8.49
CA ARG A 104 -3.47 -7.96 9.48
C ARG A 104 -2.98 -6.65 8.87
N ALA A 105 -2.33 -6.69 7.70
CA ALA A 105 -1.87 -5.47 7.01
C ALA A 105 -3.04 -4.61 6.51
N ALA A 106 -4.05 -5.22 5.88
CA ALA A 106 -5.24 -4.54 5.38
C ALA A 106 -6.11 -3.96 6.51
N SER A 107 -6.00 -4.47 7.75
CA SER A 107 -6.68 -3.87 8.91
C SER A 107 -6.08 -2.53 9.36
N ILE A 108 -4.91 -2.16 8.83
CA ILE A 108 -4.17 -0.94 9.15
C ILE A 108 -4.19 0.04 7.98
N LEU A 109 -4.00 -0.46 6.76
CA LEU A 109 -3.84 0.34 5.54
C LEU A 109 -5.02 0.15 4.58
N GLY A 110 -5.45 1.25 3.97
CA GLY A 110 -6.55 1.28 3.00
C GLY A 110 -7.75 2.11 3.48
N PRO A 111 -8.82 2.18 2.69
CA PRO A 111 -10.07 2.85 3.06
C PRO A 111 -10.70 2.25 4.32
N ASP A 112 -11.30 3.09 5.17
CA ASP A 112 -11.90 2.68 6.45
C ASP A 112 -12.84 1.48 6.34
N ALA A 113 -13.71 1.49 5.33
CA ALA A 113 -14.65 0.41 5.06
C ALA A 113 -13.95 -0.96 4.90
N THR A 114 -12.77 -0.98 4.27
CA THR A 114 -11.99 -2.20 4.06
C THR A 114 -11.19 -2.61 5.31
N ARG A 115 -10.68 -1.62 6.08
CA ARG A 115 -9.88 -1.88 7.30
C ARG A 115 -10.69 -2.60 8.36
N ASP A 116 -11.94 -2.20 8.57
CA ASP A 116 -12.80 -2.80 9.59
C ASP A 116 -13.21 -4.23 9.23
N VAL A 117 -13.53 -4.47 7.97
CA VAL A 117 -13.83 -5.83 7.47
C VAL A 117 -12.59 -6.70 7.61
N ALA A 118 -11.41 -6.24 7.16
CA ALA A 118 -10.17 -6.97 7.28
C ALA A 118 -9.83 -7.32 8.75
N ARG A 119 -10.04 -6.37 9.68
CA ARG A 119 -9.84 -6.60 11.12
C ARG A 119 -10.75 -7.71 11.66
N SER A 120 -12.02 -7.65 11.31
CA SER A 120 -13.01 -8.66 11.71
C SER A 120 -12.65 -10.05 11.18
N ARG A 121 -12.27 -10.15 9.89
CA ARG A 121 -11.86 -11.42 9.28
C ARG A 121 -10.57 -11.96 9.87
N ALA A 122 -9.57 -11.10 10.12
CA ALA A 122 -8.34 -11.48 10.80
C ALA A 122 -8.64 -12.09 12.18
N GLN A 123 -9.51 -11.45 12.96
CA GLN A 123 -9.91 -11.95 14.28
C GLN A 123 -10.62 -13.32 14.18
N ALA A 124 -11.46 -13.51 13.16
CA ALA A 124 -12.16 -14.78 12.94
C ALA A 124 -11.19 -15.92 12.60
N LEU A 125 -10.18 -15.68 11.73
CA LEU A 125 -9.16 -16.68 11.41
C LEU A 125 -8.26 -16.99 12.61
N ALA A 126 -7.81 -15.97 13.34
CA ALA A 126 -7.01 -16.16 14.55
C ALA A 126 -7.77 -16.98 15.61
N SER A 127 -9.07 -16.72 15.79
CA SER A 127 -9.93 -17.49 16.72
C SER A 127 -10.11 -18.95 16.31
N LYS A 128 -9.91 -19.28 15.03
CA LYS A 128 -9.90 -20.66 14.50
C LYS A 128 -8.52 -21.33 14.63
N GLY A 129 -7.54 -20.66 15.23
CA GLY A 129 -6.20 -21.21 15.44
C GLY A 129 -5.24 -21.07 14.27
N VAL A 130 -5.57 -20.25 13.26
CA VAL A 130 -4.61 -19.92 12.19
C VAL A 130 -3.42 -19.17 12.82
N PRO A 131 -2.17 -19.64 12.62
CA PRO A 131 -1.01 -19.04 13.27
C PRO A 131 -0.73 -17.65 12.71
N ASP A 132 -0.46 -16.71 13.61
CA ASP A 132 -0.16 -15.33 13.24
C ASP A 132 1.34 -15.12 12.98
N ARG A 133 1.66 -14.04 12.26
CA ARG A 133 3.06 -13.65 12.02
C ARG A 133 3.66 -13.05 13.29
N PRO A 134 4.95 -13.26 13.59
CA PRO A 134 5.59 -12.66 14.77
C PRO A 134 5.51 -11.12 14.82
N TRP A 135 5.31 -10.46 13.67
CA TRP A 135 5.19 -9.02 13.57
C TRP A 135 3.75 -8.49 13.74
N ALA A 136 2.73 -9.37 13.76
CA ALA A 136 1.33 -8.97 13.66
C ALA A 136 0.84 -8.11 14.82
N GLU A 137 1.36 -8.30 16.04
CA GLU A 137 0.98 -7.48 17.20
C GLU A 137 1.50 -6.03 17.11
N HIS A 138 2.48 -5.77 16.23
CA HIS A 138 3.15 -4.48 16.11
C HIS A 138 2.74 -3.65 14.90
N ILE A 139 2.17 -4.27 13.87
CA ILE A 139 1.85 -3.58 12.62
C ILE A 139 0.96 -2.36 12.84
N GLY A 140 1.25 -1.26 12.14
CA GLY A 140 0.58 0.03 12.32
C GLY A 140 0.94 0.79 13.59
N ARG A 141 1.91 0.33 14.38
CA ARG A 141 2.27 0.91 15.69
C ARG A 141 3.77 1.14 15.86
N PRO A 142 4.45 1.81 14.90
CA PRO A 142 5.86 2.12 15.10
C PRO A 142 6.03 3.20 16.17
N SER A 143 7.17 3.17 16.86
CA SER A 143 7.60 4.29 17.70
C SER A 143 8.06 5.46 16.85
N LEU A 144 7.71 6.69 17.21
CA LEU A 144 8.30 7.89 16.62
C LEU A 144 9.65 8.16 17.28
N LEU A 145 10.70 8.25 16.45
CA LEU A 145 12.05 8.60 16.91
C LEU A 145 12.35 10.09 16.75
N ARG A 146 11.90 10.69 15.64
CA ARG A 146 12.12 12.10 15.33
C ARG A 146 11.07 12.62 14.38
N ALA A 147 10.70 13.89 14.53
CA ALA A 147 9.90 14.62 13.56
C ALA A 147 10.50 16.00 13.34
N TRP A 148 10.48 16.48 12.10
CA TRP A 148 10.97 17.82 11.75
C TRP A 148 10.11 18.44 10.67
N HIS A 149 10.11 19.77 10.66
CA HIS A 149 9.34 20.60 9.78
C HIS A 149 10.27 21.62 9.13
N TYR A 150 10.20 21.75 7.81
CA TYR A 150 10.92 22.76 7.05
C TYR A 150 10.08 23.26 5.88
N GLY A 151 10.40 24.45 5.38
CA GLY A 151 9.66 25.07 4.30
C GLY A 151 10.28 26.40 3.91
N ASP A 152 9.60 27.14 3.06
CA ASP A 152 9.92 28.55 2.79
C ASP A 152 9.23 29.49 3.79
N ASP A 153 9.82 30.66 3.99
CA ASP A 153 9.28 31.68 4.91
C ASP A 153 8.01 32.38 4.37
N PHE A 154 7.65 32.13 3.10
CA PHE A 154 6.45 32.69 2.47
C PHE A 154 5.21 31.80 2.70
N GLY A 155 5.40 30.56 3.15
CA GLY A 155 4.35 29.58 3.37
C GLY A 155 3.78 28.99 2.09
N GLU A 156 4.52 29.02 0.98
CA GLU A 156 4.07 28.45 -0.29
C GLU A 156 4.16 26.93 -0.27
N GLN A 157 5.29 26.40 0.21
CA GLN A 157 5.54 24.98 0.38
C GLN A 157 6.18 24.67 1.72
N GLU A 158 5.74 23.57 2.30
CA GLU A 158 6.29 23.06 3.54
C GLU A 158 6.43 21.54 3.49
N SER A 159 7.24 20.98 4.37
CA SER A 159 7.55 19.55 4.40
C SER A 159 7.71 19.04 5.81
N ILE A 160 7.12 17.88 6.07
CA ILE A 160 7.25 17.16 7.33
C ILE A 160 8.04 15.88 7.08
N GLY A 161 9.09 15.69 7.87
CA GLY A 161 9.83 14.43 7.93
C GLY A 161 9.57 13.71 9.26
N LEU A 162 9.38 12.40 9.19
CA LEU A 162 9.04 11.55 10.33
C LEU A 162 9.89 10.30 10.30
N THR A 163 10.73 10.08 11.31
CA THR A 163 11.47 8.83 11.46
C THR A 163 10.80 7.95 12.49
N PHE A 164 10.42 6.76 12.04
CA PHE A 164 9.71 5.74 12.79
C PHE A 164 10.58 4.50 12.95
N SER A 165 10.36 3.75 14.03
CA SER A 165 11.07 2.50 14.28
C SER A 165 10.14 1.37 14.71
N TYR A 166 10.34 0.21 14.09
CA TYR A 166 9.85 -1.07 14.57
C TYR A 166 10.99 -1.85 15.22
N ARG A 167 11.18 -1.67 16.53
CA ARG A 167 12.20 -2.39 17.33
C ARG A 167 13.60 -2.32 16.69
N GLY A 168 14.04 -1.12 16.31
CA GLY A 168 15.37 -0.89 15.71
C GLY A 168 15.43 -1.03 14.18
N ARG A 169 14.28 -1.17 13.51
CA ARG A 169 14.16 -1.06 12.06
C ARG A 169 13.54 0.28 11.69
N ASP A 170 14.41 1.20 11.30
CA ASP A 170 14.06 2.59 11.08
C ASP A 170 13.63 2.83 9.63
N HIS A 171 12.56 3.60 9.47
CA HIS A 171 12.10 4.15 8.20
C HIS A 171 11.73 5.60 8.38
N THR A 172 11.96 6.41 7.37
CA THR A 172 11.63 7.83 7.37
C THR A 172 10.63 8.12 6.27
N MET A 173 9.51 8.73 6.63
CA MET A 173 8.54 9.27 5.70
C MET A 173 8.78 10.77 5.53
N LEU A 174 8.84 11.24 4.30
CA LEU A 174 8.89 12.65 3.94
C LEU A 174 7.63 13.01 3.17
N VAL A 175 7.03 14.13 3.54
CA VAL A 175 5.79 14.64 2.96
C VAL A 175 6.03 16.07 2.52
N LEU A 176 5.71 16.39 1.27
CA LEU A 176 5.68 17.75 0.74
C LEU A 176 4.22 18.21 0.63
N ILE A 177 3.97 19.43 1.10
CA ILE A 177 2.67 20.09 1.09
C ILE A 177 2.81 21.37 0.26
N ASP A 178 1.84 21.65 -0.60
CA ASP A 178 1.86 22.83 -1.47
C ASP A 178 0.57 23.64 -1.35
N HIS A 179 0.70 24.83 -0.75
CA HIS A 179 -0.41 25.74 -0.46
C HIS A 179 -0.87 26.52 -1.68
N LEU A 180 -0.03 26.66 -2.71
CA LEU A 180 -0.42 27.24 -4.00
C LEU A 180 -1.33 26.30 -4.80
N LEU A 181 -1.29 25.00 -4.49
CA LEU A 181 -2.12 23.96 -5.11
C LEU A 181 -3.25 23.46 -4.18
N GLY A 182 -3.62 24.24 -3.16
CA GLY A 182 -4.75 23.93 -2.27
C GLY A 182 -4.37 23.31 -0.93
N GLY A 183 -3.08 23.23 -0.60
CA GLY A 183 -2.59 22.82 0.73
C GLY A 183 -2.60 21.31 0.97
N GLY A 184 -2.77 20.51 -0.08
CA GLY A 184 -2.73 19.06 0.00
C GLY A 184 -1.32 18.47 -0.09
N VAL A 185 -1.24 17.16 0.06
CA VAL A 185 -0.02 16.39 -0.16
C VAL A 185 0.35 16.45 -1.64
N LYS A 186 1.49 17.06 -1.94
CA LYS A 186 2.07 17.12 -3.28
C LYS A 186 2.99 15.94 -3.56
N ASP A 187 3.71 15.47 -2.54
CA ASP A 187 4.63 14.33 -2.64
C ASP A 187 4.71 13.59 -1.29
N CYS A 188 4.92 12.28 -1.30
CA CYS A 188 5.04 11.46 -0.10
C CYS A 188 5.81 10.16 -0.36
N TRP A 189 7.02 10.06 0.18
CA TRP A 189 7.89 8.91 -0.05
C TRP A 189 8.55 8.42 1.23
N VAL A 190 9.09 7.20 1.16
CA VAL A 190 9.71 6.52 2.30
C VAL A 190 11.14 6.12 2.01
N SER A 191 12.03 6.39 2.96
CA SER A 191 13.39 5.86 3.01
C SER A 191 13.52 4.81 4.11
N GLU A 192 14.40 3.82 3.90
CA GLU A 192 14.74 2.81 4.92
C GLU A 192 16.24 2.80 5.26
N GLY A 193 16.56 2.17 6.39
CA GLY A 193 17.93 1.82 6.77
C GLY A 193 18.84 3.04 6.96
N ARG A 194 20.09 2.95 6.52
CA ARG A 194 21.09 4.02 6.74
C ARG A 194 20.69 5.35 6.09
N LYS A 195 19.91 5.32 5.01
CA LYS A 195 19.42 6.53 4.36
C LYS A 195 18.39 7.24 5.24
N ALA A 196 17.45 6.48 5.82
CA ALA A 196 16.45 7.01 6.74
C ALA A 196 17.08 7.77 7.91
N THR A 197 18.06 7.15 8.58
CA THR A 197 18.72 7.74 9.76
C THR A 197 19.48 9.04 9.49
N LYS A 198 19.92 9.28 8.25
CA LYS A 198 20.70 10.47 7.89
C LYS A 198 19.85 11.62 7.37
N LEU A 199 18.62 11.31 6.96
CA LEU A 199 17.77 12.21 6.20
C LEU A 199 17.48 13.51 6.96
N HIS A 200 17.23 13.42 8.26
CA HIS A 200 17.07 14.59 9.11
C HIS A 200 18.28 15.55 9.01
N ASP A 201 19.48 15.05 9.28
CA ASP A 201 20.68 15.88 9.36
C ASP A 201 21.12 16.37 7.98
N ASP A 202 20.92 15.56 6.93
CA ASP A 202 21.15 15.94 5.54
C ASP A 202 20.18 17.05 5.10
N THR A 203 18.91 16.95 5.46
CA THR A 203 17.91 17.98 5.20
C THR A 203 18.24 19.25 5.97
N ALA A 204 18.53 19.17 7.27
CA ALA A 204 18.89 20.33 8.09
C ALA A 204 20.09 21.10 7.49
N ARG A 205 21.15 20.38 7.08
CA ARG A 205 22.30 20.98 6.40
C ARG A 205 21.93 21.64 5.09
N THR A 206 21.10 20.97 4.28
CA THR A 206 20.68 21.48 2.97
C THR A 206 19.85 22.76 3.12
N ILE A 207 18.88 22.76 4.03
CA ILE A 207 18.00 23.92 4.30
C ILE A 207 18.79 25.10 4.87
N ALA A 208 19.76 24.87 5.76
CA ALA A 208 20.61 25.93 6.31
C ALA A 208 21.40 26.73 5.24
N THR A 209 21.56 26.19 4.02
CA THR A 209 22.21 26.90 2.90
C THR A 209 21.26 27.69 2.01
N LYS A 210 19.94 27.55 2.20
CA LYS A 210 18.92 28.18 1.36
C LYS A 210 18.39 29.47 2.03
N PRO A 211 18.41 30.61 1.32
CA PRO A 211 17.80 31.83 1.85
C PRO A 211 16.27 31.69 1.95
N ALA A 212 15.66 32.43 2.89
CA ALA A 212 14.20 32.47 3.10
C ALA A 212 13.57 31.09 3.34
N THR A 213 14.25 30.23 4.12
CA THR A 213 13.75 28.92 4.52
C THR A 213 13.91 28.71 6.01
N PHE A 214 13.04 27.88 6.59
CA PHE A 214 13.12 27.48 7.99
C PHE A 214 13.33 25.97 8.12
N PHE A 215 13.93 25.56 9.24
CA PHE A 215 14.02 24.17 9.67
C PHE A 215 13.84 24.11 11.17
N ARG A 216 13.01 23.19 11.67
CA ARG A 216 12.82 22.96 13.10
C ARG A 216 12.45 21.52 13.40
N ASP A 217 12.97 21.00 14.51
CA ASP A 217 12.41 19.80 15.12
C ASP A 217 11.00 20.11 15.64
N VAL A 218 10.10 19.13 15.54
CA VAL A 218 8.75 19.19 16.09
C VAL A 218 8.45 17.94 16.90
N ASP A 219 7.50 18.04 17.81
CA ASP A 219 6.99 16.90 18.55
C ASP A 219 5.88 16.18 17.78
N ALA A 220 5.39 15.06 18.32
CA ALA A 220 4.32 14.28 17.69
C ALA A 220 3.03 15.10 17.48
N PRO A 221 2.53 15.90 18.46
CA PRO A 221 1.38 16.78 18.25
C PRO A 221 1.60 17.82 17.14
N GLY A 222 2.77 18.47 17.10
CA GLY A 222 3.08 19.45 16.07
C GLY A 222 3.10 18.84 14.67
N ALA A 223 3.70 17.66 14.52
CA ALA A 223 3.68 16.93 13.26
C ALA A 223 2.27 16.45 12.87
N ALA A 224 1.50 15.91 13.82
CA ALA A 224 0.13 15.48 13.58
C ALA A 224 -0.74 16.64 13.08
N SER A 225 -0.65 17.81 13.71
CA SER A 225 -1.41 19.00 13.30
C SER A 225 -1.18 19.38 11.84
N VAL A 226 0.08 19.41 11.39
CA VAL A 226 0.41 19.77 9.99
C VAL A 226 -0.16 18.73 9.02
N LEU A 227 0.04 17.44 9.32
CA LEU A 227 -0.42 16.37 8.45
C LEU A 227 -1.95 16.23 8.41
N GLU A 228 -2.62 16.40 9.55
CA GLU A 228 -4.09 16.38 9.61
C GLU A 228 -4.68 17.47 8.73
N THR A 229 -4.15 18.70 8.81
CA THR A 229 -4.57 19.79 7.93
C THR A 229 -4.36 19.43 6.46
N ALA A 230 -3.16 18.98 6.07
CA ALA A 230 -2.89 18.62 4.67
C ALA A 230 -3.77 17.46 4.16
N LEU A 231 -4.10 16.49 5.01
CA LEU A 231 -4.94 15.34 4.66
C LEU A 231 -6.43 15.67 4.57
N THR A 232 -6.87 16.86 5.00
CA THR A 232 -8.22 17.39 4.71
C THR A 232 -8.33 18.01 3.32
N SER A 233 -7.21 18.42 2.73
CA SER A 233 -7.14 18.91 1.36
C SER A 233 -6.95 17.76 0.37
N ARG A 234 -7.37 17.98 -0.88
CA ARG A 234 -7.12 17.05 -2.00
C ARG A 234 -5.61 16.97 -2.26
N ALA A 235 -5.07 15.77 -2.44
CA ALA A 235 -3.68 15.62 -2.86
C ALA A 235 -3.45 16.30 -4.22
N CYS A 236 -2.26 16.88 -4.40
CA CYS A 236 -1.95 17.73 -5.56
C CYS A 236 -0.61 17.38 -6.24
N PRO A 237 -0.29 16.10 -6.48
CA PRO A 237 0.91 15.73 -7.23
C PRO A 237 0.85 16.27 -8.67
N ILE A 238 2.00 16.71 -9.20
CA ILE A 238 2.10 17.22 -10.57
C ILE A 238 3.06 16.36 -11.40
N GLN A 239 4.24 16.08 -10.84
CA GLN A 239 5.26 15.33 -11.56
C GLN A 239 4.95 13.83 -11.52
N PRO A 240 5.37 13.04 -12.54
CA PRO A 240 5.08 11.61 -12.57
C PRO A 240 5.51 10.89 -11.29
N ASP A 241 6.73 11.12 -10.81
CA ASP A 241 7.24 10.54 -9.56
C ASP A 241 6.37 10.89 -8.35
N GLN A 242 5.90 12.14 -8.25
CA GLN A 242 4.97 12.56 -7.20
C GLN A 242 3.63 11.82 -7.25
N VAL A 243 3.10 11.58 -8.45
CA VAL A 243 1.86 10.82 -8.63
C VAL A 243 2.05 9.39 -8.15
N GLU A 244 3.16 8.76 -8.53
CA GLU A 244 3.50 7.40 -8.09
C GLU A 244 3.65 7.32 -6.56
N ASP A 245 4.42 8.24 -5.98
CA ASP A 245 4.72 8.28 -4.55
C ASP A 245 3.46 8.54 -3.70
N VAL A 246 2.62 9.49 -4.11
CA VAL A 246 1.34 9.73 -3.44
C VAL A 246 0.42 8.51 -3.54
N ALA A 247 0.26 7.93 -4.73
CA ALA A 247 -0.58 6.75 -4.92
C ALA A 247 -0.13 5.57 -4.06
N GLN A 248 1.19 5.37 -3.95
CA GLN A 248 1.78 4.28 -3.18
C GLN A 248 1.65 4.50 -1.67
N ASN A 249 1.90 5.72 -1.18
CA ASN A 249 2.18 5.97 0.24
C ASN A 249 1.08 6.73 0.98
N LEU A 250 0.03 7.24 0.33
CA LEU A 250 -0.98 8.08 0.99
C LEU A 250 -1.70 7.36 2.15
N TYR A 251 -2.05 6.08 2.01
CA TYR A 251 -2.66 5.32 3.11
C TYR A 251 -1.69 4.98 4.24
N LEU A 252 -0.40 4.83 3.91
CA LEU A 252 0.64 4.71 4.93
C LEU A 252 0.78 6.03 5.71
N LEU A 253 0.76 7.16 5.01
CA LEU A 253 0.76 8.49 5.63
C LEU A 253 -0.43 8.66 6.58
N ARG A 254 -1.65 8.37 6.13
CA ARG A 254 -2.85 8.40 6.99
C ARG A 254 -2.68 7.53 8.24
N SER A 255 -2.18 6.31 8.08
CA SER A 255 -1.88 5.41 9.20
C SER A 255 -0.84 5.98 10.17
N ARG A 256 0.20 6.66 9.67
CA ARG A 256 1.20 7.32 10.51
C ARG A 256 0.64 8.52 11.25
N THR A 257 -0.19 9.34 10.61
CA THR A 257 -0.90 10.45 11.24
C THR A 257 -1.78 9.95 12.39
N GLU A 258 -2.57 8.90 12.17
CA GLU A 258 -3.37 8.27 13.23
C GLU A 258 -2.49 7.76 14.40
N ASN A 259 -1.33 7.15 14.09
CA ASN A 259 -0.40 6.66 15.10
C ASN A 259 0.18 7.81 15.95
N LEU A 260 0.48 8.97 15.35
CA LEU A 260 0.91 10.15 16.11
C LEU A 260 -0.15 10.58 17.12
N GLY A 261 -1.43 10.62 16.73
CA GLY A 261 -2.54 10.91 17.64
C GLY A 261 -2.65 9.91 18.80
N ARG A 262 -2.42 8.61 18.54
CA ARG A 262 -2.38 7.58 19.60
C ARG A 262 -1.21 7.78 20.56
N LEU A 263 -0.02 8.12 20.05
CA LEU A 263 1.15 8.38 20.89
C LEU A 263 0.92 9.59 21.81
N GLN A 264 0.25 10.64 21.30
CA GLN A 264 -0.17 11.78 22.11
C GLN A 264 -1.17 11.40 23.21
N ALA A 265 -2.13 10.51 22.91
CA ALA A 265 -3.09 10.04 23.90
C ALA A 265 -2.45 9.17 24.99
N ALA A 266 -1.43 8.37 24.66
CA ALA A 266 -0.72 7.50 25.60
C ALA A 266 0.32 8.23 26.47
N GLY A 267 0.77 9.42 26.07
CA GLY A 267 1.67 10.28 26.84
C GLY A 267 0.96 11.25 27.80
N ARG A 268 -0.38 11.21 27.86
CA ARG A 268 -1.21 11.92 28.84
C ARG A 268 -1.63 10.97 29.96
#